data_AF-A0A1S3JUK3-F1
#
_entry.id   AF-A0A1S3JUK3-F1
#
_cell.length_a   1.000
_cell.length_b   1.000
_cell.length_c   1.000
_cell.angle_alpha   90.00
_cell.angle_beta   90.00
_cell.angle_gamma   90.00
#
_symmetry.space_group_name_H-M   'P 1'
#
loop_
_entity.id
_entity.type
_entity.pdbx_description
1 polymer ?
#
loop_
_entity_poly.entity_id
_entity_poly.type
_entity_poly.pdbx_seq_one_letter_code
_entity_poly.pdbx_strand_id
1 'polypeptide(L)'
;MGTNCDQKDHCFRQECSGNGYCLNKQNTYSCQCQLGFTGLNCQDRVCDLATCYNGGSCIPDSYAPDGYKCQCTEDFEGLQCLDRIQRCTYTVRVETSRAGRAGTDERVVVTLGVQKFGELKKAQFEVQGDFEYGNVDEATKTLPLCGSLRQIEIHLRHDKTNYLNINDWKLRQVAVIVDDNIIIKKYVCYFNTWFSPGDYKYRACSLL
;
A
#
# COMPACT_ATOMS: atom_id res chain seq x y z
N MET A 1 -14.28 -34.14 42.13
CA MET A 1 -15.16 -35.14 41.50
C MET A 1 -16.51 -34.49 41.22
N GLY A 2 -16.96 -34.53 39.97
CA GLY A 2 -18.26 -34.06 39.50
C GLY A 2 -19.10 -35.22 38.97
N THR A 3 -20.40 -35.02 38.82
CA THR A 3 -21.47 -36.02 38.69
C THR A 3 -21.52 -36.82 37.37
N ASN A 4 -20.44 -36.85 36.58
CA ASN A 4 -20.20 -37.78 35.47
C ASN A 4 -18.72 -38.15 35.46
N CYS A 5 -18.34 -39.13 36.28
CA CYS A 5 -16.95 -39.54 36.56
C CYS A 5 -16.23 -40.28 35.41
N ASP A 6 -16.80 -40.34 34.21
CA ASP A 6 -16.27 -41.13 33.08
C ASP A 6 -15.44 -40.32 32.07
N GLN A 7 -15.40 -38.99 32.17
CA GLN A 7 -14.52 -38.18 31.32
C GLN A 7 -13.14 -38.05 31.95
N LYS A 8 -12.18 -38.81 31.41
CA LYS A 8 -10.76 -38.64 31.70
C LYS A 8 -10.34 -37.22 31.31
N ASP A 9 -9.81 -36.46 32.27
CA ASP A 9 -9.19 -35.16 31.97
C ASP A 9 -7.82 -35.39 31.34
N HIS A 10 -7.75 -35.30 30.02
CA HIS A 10 -6.51 -35.46 29.29
C HIS A 10 -5.56 -34.27 29.43
N CYS A 11 -6.02 -33.14 29.99
CA CYS A 11 -5.19 -31.99 30.31
C CYS A 11 -4.48 -32.08 31.66
N PHE A 12 -4.75 -33.12 32.45
CA PHE A 12 -4.06 -33.32 33.72
C PHE A 12 -2.54 -33.42 33.49
N ARG A 13 -1.78 -32.46 34.06
CA ARG A 13 -0.32 -32.27 33.91
C ARG A 13 0.16 -31.94 32.49
N GLN A 14 -0.73 -31.50 31.59
CA GLN A 14 -0.34 -31.00 30.27
C GLN A 14 -0.19 -29.49 30.31
N GLU A 15 1.04 -29.00 30.19
CA GLU A 15 1.36 -27.57 30.27
C GLU A 15 1.58 -26.92 28.89
N CYS A 16 1.48 -27.69 27.80
CA CYS A 16 1.74 -27.19 26.45
C CYS A 16 3.07 -26.41 26.35
N SER A 17 4.12 -26.98 26.96
CA SER A 17 5.46 -26.38 27.09
C SER A 17 5.49 -24.97 27.72
N GLY A 18 4.42 -24.55 28.41
CA GLY A 18 4.25 -23.19 28.93
C GLY A 18 3.86 -22.14 27.89
N ASN A 19 3.71 -22.52 26.61
CA ASN A 19 3.47 -21.61 25.49
C ASN A 19 2.09 -21.81 24.85
N GLY A 20 1.12 -22.31 25.62
CA GLY A 20 -0.21 -22.62 25.10
C GLY A 20 -1.21 -22.98 26.18
N TYR A 21 -2.45 -23.22 25.75
CA TYR A 21 -3.54 -23.67 26.60
C TYR A 21 -3.94 -25.10 26.22
N CYS A 22 -4.03 -25.99 27.20
CA CYS A 22 -4.50 -27.34 26.96
C CYS A 22 -6.01 -27.37 26.75
N LEU A 23 -6.46 -28.06 25.70
CA LEU A 23 -7.85 -28.35 25.41
C LEU A 23 -8.11 -29.84 25.60
N ASN A 24 -9.00 -30.18 26.54
CA ASN A 24 -9.41 -31.56 26.77
C ASN A 24 -10.30 -32.04 25.61
N LYS A 25 -9.98 -33.20 25.02
CA LYS A 25 -10.74 -33.84 23.93
C LYS A 25 -11.23 -35.22 24.40
N GLN A 26 -12.13 -35.83 23.62
CA GLN A 26 -12.81 -37.07 24.03
C GLN A 26 -11.87 -38.24 24.38
N ASN A 27 -10.73 -38.36 23.69
CA ASN A 27 -9.76 -39.45 23.90
C ASN A 27 -8.30 -38.97 24.03
N THR A 28 -8.08 -37.66 24.00
CA THR A 28 -6.74 -37.04 23.97
C THR A 28 -6.81 -35.61 24.50
N TYR A 29 -5.69 -34.92 24.54
CA TYR A 29 -5.64 -33.47 24.61
C TYR A 29 -5.17 -32.88 23.27
N SER A 30 -5.34 -31.57 23.12
CA SER A 30 -4.68 -30.77 22.08
C SER A 30 -4.24 -29.45 22.67
N CYS A 31 -3.07 -28.94 22.31
CA CYS A 31 -2.61 -27.63 22.74
C CYS A 31 -3.03 -26.55 21.74
N GLN A 32 -3.62 -25.47 22.25
CA GLN A 32 -3.77 -24.22 21.51
C GLN A 32 -2.57 -23.33 21.80
N CYS A 33 -1.67 -23.21 20.83
CA CYS A 33 -0.42 -22.46 21.01
C CYS A 33 -0.64 -20.94 21.00
N GLN A 34 0.18 -20.26 21.80
CA GLN A 34 0.30 -18.80 21.76
C GLN A 34 1.00 -18.37 20.46
N LEU A 35 0.81 -17.10 20.08
CA LEU A 35 1.42 -16.54 18.88
C LEU A 35 2.96 -16.70 18.92
N GLY A 36 3.52 -17.25 17.84
CA GLY A 36 4.96 -17.52 17.72
C GLY A 36 5.39 -18.92 18.13
N PHE A 37 4.46 -19.77 18.60
CA PHE A 37 4.73 -21.16 18.94
C PHE A 37 3.90 -22.15 18.12
N THR A 38 4.47 -23.33 17.89
CA THR A 38 3.86 -24.41 17.12
C THR A 38 4.31 -25.78 17.65
N GLY A 39 3.81 -26.85 17.02
CA GLY A 39 4.03 -28.23 17.44
C GLY A 39 2.94 -28.75 18.39
N LEU A 40 2.92 -30.07 18.59
CA LEU A 40 1.88 -30.76 19.37
C LEU A 40 1.70 -30.19 20.78
N ASN A 41 2.81 -29.79 21.40
CA ASN A 41 2.86 -29.24 22.75
C ASN A 41 3.40 -27.80 22.76
N CYS A 42 3.30 -27.05 21.65
CA CYS A 42 3.81 -25.67 21.57
C CYS A 42 5.29 -25.53 21.96
N GLN A 43 6.08 -26.58 21.67
CA GLN A 43 7.51 -26.63 22.02
C GLN A 43 8.39 -25.89 21.00
N ASP A 44 7.91 -25.73 19.76
CA ASP A 44 8.69 -25.18 18.67
C ASP A 44 8.36 -23.70 18.48
N ARG A 45 9.36 -22.86 18.25
CA ARG A 45 9.14 -21.47 17.86
C ARG A 45 8.97 -21.40 16.35
N VAL A 46 7.93 -20.72 15.89
CA VAL A 46 7.64 -20.58 14.46
C VAL A 46 8.83 -19.94 13.73
N CYS A 47 9.47 -18.94 14.34
CA CYS A 47 10.60 -18.24 13.73
C CYS A 47 11.92 -19.00 13.73
N ASP A 48 12.06 -20.06 14.53
CA ASP A 48 13.27 -20.91 14.49
C ASP A 48 13.24 -21.86 13.27
N LEU A 49 12.04 -22.12 12.75
CA LEU A 49 11.81 -22.93 11.54
C LEU A 49 11.70 -22.07 10.26
N ALA A 50 11.44 -20.77 10.41
CA ALA A 50 11.30 -19.84 9.32
C ALA A 50 12.66 -19.41 8.75
N THR A 51 12.72 -19.24 7.43
CA THR A 51 13.89 -18.64 6.77
C THR A 51 13.49 -17.34 6.07
N CYS A 52 14.02 -16.22 6.56
CA CYS A 52 13.93 -14.92 5.92
C CYS A 52 15.30 -14.58 5.33
N TYR A 53 15.35 -14.35 4.02
CA TYR A 53 16.60 -14.11 3.29
C TYR A 53 16.96 -12.62 3.28
N ASN A 54 18.17 -12.31 2.78
CA ASN A 54 18.65 -10.95 2.52
C ASN A 54 18.56 -9.99 3.73
N GLY A 55 18.85 -10.52 4.92
CA GLY A 55 18.81 -9.77 6.18
C GLY A 55 17.40 -9.54 6.73
N GLY A 56 16.38 -10.18 6.14
CA GLY A 56 15.02 -10.15 6.66
C GLY A 56 14.91 -10.79 8.04
N SER A 57 13.96 -10.28 8.84
CA SER A 57 13.70 -10.78 10.21
C SER A 57 12.36 -11.50 10.25
N CYS A 58 12.30 -12.65 10.90
CA CYS A 58 11.03 -13.35 11.14
C CYS A 58 10.23 -12.66 12.25
N ILE A 59 8.93 -12.49 12.01
CA ILE A 59 7.98 -11.98 13.00
C ILE A 59 6.77 -12.92 13.05
N PRO A 60 6.39 -13.43 14.24
CA PRO A 60 5.13 -14.15 14.40
C PRO A 60 3.93 -13.34 13.93
N ASP A 61 3.03 -13.95 13.16
CA ASP A 61 1.85 -13.29 12.61
C ASP A 61 0.66 -14.28 12.57
N SER A 62 -0.39 -13.98 13.31
CA SER A 62 -1.58 -14.84 13.44
C SER A 62 -2.44 -14.91 12.18
N TYR A 63 -2.24 -13.98 11.24
CA TYR A 63 -2.99 -13.92 9.98
C TYR A 63 -2.24 -14.59 8.82
N ALA A 64 -0.94 -14.86 9.00
CA ALA A 64 -0.16 -15.58 8.01
C ALA A 64 -0.49 -17.09 8.06
N PRO A 65 -0.59 -17.76 6.90
CA PRO A 65 -0.87 -19.20 6.85
C PRO A 65 0.08 -20.06 7.68
N ASP A 66 1.36 -19.67 7.72
CA ASP A 66 2.41 -20.39 8.44
C ASP A 66 2.68 -19.84 9.85
N GLY A 67 1.86 -18.89 10.33
CA GLY A 67 1.99 -18.30 11.67
C GLY A 67 3.13 -17.28 11.82
N TYR A 68 3.80 -16.92 10.74
CA TYR A 68 4.82 -15.87 10.69
C TYR A 68 4.82 -15.12 9.35
N LYS A 69 5.47 -13.95 9.35
CA LYS A 69 5.88 -13.26 8.14
C LYS A 69 7.34 -12.84 8.24
N CYS A 70 7.99 -12.67 7.09
CA CYS A 70 9.28 -12.01 7.04
C CYS A 70 9.11 -10.50 6.92
N GLN A 71 9.78 -9.75 7.80
CA GLN A 71 10.02 -8.34 7.64
C GLN A 71 11.27 -8.16 6.78
N CYS A 72 11.07 -7.71 5.54
CA CYS A 72 12.16 -7.51 4.60
C CYS A 72 12.90 -6.20 4.82
N THR A 73 14.16 -6.16 4.38
CA THR A 73 14.96 -4.95 4.27
C THR A 73 14.49 -4.10 3.08
N GLU A 74 14.94 -2.84 2.98
CA GLU A 74 14.40 -1.84 2.05
C GLU A 74 14.54 -2.15 0.55
N ASP A 75 15.34 -3.16 0.20
CA ASP A 75 15.62 -3.56 -1.18
C ASP A 75 15.00 -4.91 -1.57
N PHE A 76 14.32 -5.58 -0.65
CA PHE A 76 13.75 -6.91 -0.87
C PHE A 76 12.27 -6.98 -0.51
N GLU A 77 11.56 -7.85 -1.23
CA GLU A 77 10.14 -8.12 -1.01
C GLU A 77 9.82 -9.62 -1.20
N GLY A 78 8.54 -9.96 -1.10
CA GLY A 78 8.06 -11.35 -1.16
C GLY A 78 8.00 -12.01 0.23
N LEU A 79 7.42 -13.21 0.28
CA LEU A 79 7.12 -13.92 1.53
C LEU A 79 8.37 -14.24 2.37
N GLN A 80 9.51 -14.45 1.70
CA GLN A 80 10.79 -14.79 2.32
C GLN A 80 11.90 -13.76 2.05
N CYS A 81 11.54 -12.58 1.52
CA CYS A 81 12.50 -11.50 1.18
C CYS A 81 13.56 -11.92 0.14
N LEU A 82 13.20 -12.79 -0.80
CA LEU A 82 14.11 -13.24 -1.86
C LEU A 82 14.13 -12.28 -3.05
N ASP A 83 13.00 -11.65 -3.33
CA ASP A 83 12.82 -10.85 -4.54
C ASP A 83 13.40 -9.47 -4.33
N ARG A 84 14.22 -8.99 -5.27
CA ARG A 84 14.66 -7.60 -5.26
C ARG A 84 13.48 -6.71 -5.63
N ILE A 85 13.30 -5.63 -4.87
CA ILE A 85 12.28 -4.62 -5.15
C ILE A 85 12.58 -3.97 -6.50
N GLN A 86 11.63 -4.10 -7.42
CA GLN A 86 11.65 -3.32 -8.66
C GLN A 86 11.21 -1.89 -8.38
N ARG A 87 12.05 -0.93 -8.80
CA ARG A 87 11.75 0.49 -8.71
C ARG A 87 11.32 1.01 -10.07
N CYS A 88 10.24 1.78 -10.06
CA CYS A 88 9.68 2.41 -11.25
C CYS A 88 9.82 3.92 -11.11
N THR A 89 10.25 4.56 -12.19
CA THR A 89 10.28 6.02 -12.31
C THR A 89 8.95 6.49 -12.85
N TYR A 90 8.27 7.32 -12.07
CA TYR A 90 7.00 7.93 -12.40
C TYR A 90 7.22 9.39 -12.75
N THR A 91 6.85 9.80 -13.95
CA THR A 91 6.76 11.20 -14.35
C THR A 91 5.29 11.57 -14.51
N VAL A 92 4.81 12.43 -13.63
CA VAL A 92 3.46 13.01 -13.67
C VAL A 92 3.55 14.33 -14.41
N ARG A 93 2.79 14.48 -15.48
CA ARG A 93 2.69 15.69 -16.30
C ARG A 93 1.27 16.22 -16.23
N VAL A 94 1.12 17.44 -15.74
CA VAL A 94 -0.16 18.13 -15.55
C VAL A 94 -0.27 19.17 -16.65
N GLU A 95 -1.29 19.06 -17.50
CA GLU A 95 -1.50 20.01 -18.59
C GLU A 95 -2.69 20.93 -18.28
N THR A 96 -2.39 22.21 -18.15
CA THR A 96 -3.40 23.26 -18.01
C THR A 96 -4.07 23.53 -19.36
N SER A 97 -5.39 23.72 -19.36
CA SER A 97 -6.17 24.01 -20.58
C SER A 97 -5.71 25.30 -21.25
N ARG A 98 -5.79 25.36 -22.58
CA ARG A 98 -5.57 26.58 -23.37
C ARG A 98 -6.77 27.55 -23.35
N ALA A 99 -7.66 27.41 -22.38
CA ALA A 99 -8.78 28.33 -22.25
C ALA A 99 -8.26 29.63 -21.60
N GLY A 100 -8.82 30.78 -21.97
CA GLY A 100 -8.43 32.05 -21.34
C GLY A 100 -8.62 31.96 -19.82
N ARG A 101 -7.60 32.39 -19.06
CA ARG A 101 -7.57 32.38 -17.57
C ARG A 101 -7.60 30.99 -16.92
N ALA A 102 -7.11 29.97 -17.61
CA ALA A 102 -7.12 28.59 -17.11
C ALA A 102 -6.03 28.26 -16.07
N GLY A 103 -5.10 29.17 -15.76
CA GLY A 103 -3.95 28.90 -14.88
C GLY A 103 -4.21 29.07 -13.38
N THR A 104 -3.22 28.73 -12.53
CA THR A 104 -3.34 28.79 -11.06
C THR A 104 -1.98 29.03 -10.38
N ASP A 105 -1.94 29.79 -9.29
CA ASP A 105 -0.75 30.02 -8.44
C ASP A 105 -0.68 29.05 -7.25
N GLU A 106 -1.34 27.90 -7.40
CA GLU A 106 -1.71 26.99 -6.32
C GLU A 106 -0.83 25.75 -6.23
N ARG A 107 -0.77 25.12 -5.05
CA ARG A 107 -0.09 23.84 -4.91
C ARG A 107 -0.94 22.72 -5.52
N VAL A 108 -0.41 22.06 -6.54
CA VAL A 108 -1.03 20.88 -7.16
C VAL A 108 -0.38 19.61 -6.64
N VAL A 109 -1.14 18.82 -5.87
CA VAL A 109 -0.72 17.48 -5.45
C VAL A 109 -1.48 16.45 -6.25
N VAL A 110 -0.78 15.53 -6.90
CA VAL A 110 -1.35 14.40 -7.63
C VAL A 110 -1.07 13.11 -6.87
N THR A 111 -2.11 12.43 -6.42
CA THR A 111 -2.01 11.14 -5.73
C THR A 111 -2.34 10.02 -6.69
N LEU A 112 -1.36 9.19 -7.04
CA LEU A 112 -1.54 8.01 -7.86
C LEU A 112 -1.94 6.82 -6.98
N GLY A 113 -2.90 6.03 -7.42
CA GLY A 113 -3.23 4.71 -6.88
C GLY A 113 -2.71 3.64 -7.83
N VAL A 114 -1.75 2.85 -7.36
CA VAL A 114 -1.10 1.79 -8.11
C VAL A 114 -1.51 0.46 -7.50
N GLN A 115 -2.09 -0.43 -8.30
CA GLN A 115 -2.37 -1.79 -7.86
C GLN A 115 -1.10 -2.64 -7.98
N LYS A 116 -0.62 -3.17 -6.85
CA LYS A 116 0.53 -4.08 -6.75
C LYS A 116 0.10 -5.28 -5.88
N PHE A 117 0.23 -6.49 -6.41
CA PHE A 117 -0.17 -7.75 -5.75
C PHE A 117 -1.63 -7.74 -5.23
N GLY A 118 -2.56 -7.18 -6.00
CA GLY A 118 -3.97 -7.09 -5.62
C GLY A 118 -4.30 -5.95 -4.64
N GLU A 119 -3.30 -5.37 -3.98
CA GLU A 119 -3.46 -4.23 -3.06
C GLU A 119 -3.33 -2.89 -3.80
N LEU A 120 -4.14 -1.90 -3.41
CA LEU A 120 -4.03 -0.53 -3.91
C LEU A 120 -3.08 0.28 -3.03
N LYS A 121 -1.89 0.61 -3.55
CA LYS A 121 -0.93 1.50 -2.89
C LYS A 121 -1.08 2.92 -3.44
N LYS A 122 -0.99 3.94 -2.58
CA LYS A 122 -1.05 5.35 -2.97
C LYS A 122 0.34 5.98 -2.99
N ALA A 123 0.61 6.87 -3.95
CA ALA A 123 1.85 7.64 -4.07
C ALA A 123 1.54 9.09 -4.43
N GLN A 124 2.06 10.05 -3.65
CA GLN A 124 1.79 11.47 -3.82
C GLN A 124 2.94 12.19 -4.54
N PHE A 125 2.57 13.05 -5.49
CA PHE A 125 3.45 13.88 -6.30
C PHE A 125 3.07 15.33 -6.08
N GLU A 126 3.94 16.11 -5.47
CA GLU A 126 3.80 17.56 -5.46
C GLU A 126 4.39 18.07 -6.77
N VAL A 127 3.54 18.61 -7.64
CA VAL A 127 3.97 19.16 -8.93
C VAL A 127 4.37 20.61 -8.68
N GLN A 128 5.61 20.94 -9.02
CA GLN A 128 6.12 22.31 -8.94
C GLN A 128 5.99 22.93 -10.33
N GLY A 129 5.41 24.12 -10.40
CA GLY A 129 5.05 24.73 -11.66
C GLY A 129 4.37 26.08 -11.48
N ASP A 130 4.32 26.84 -12.56
CA ASP A 130 3.53 28.08 -12.65
C ASP A 130 2.08 27.81 -13.06
N PHE A 131 1.80 26.60 -13.56
CA PHE A 131 0.50 26.14 -14.03
C PHE A 131 -0.19 27.14 -14.95
N GLU A 132 0.57 27.87 -15.78
CA GLU A 132 -0.01 28.86 -16.69
C GLU A 132 -0.86 28.21 -17.80
N TYR A 133 -1.69 29.03 -18.46
CA TYR A 133 -2.61 28.55 -19.49
C TYR A 133 -1.85 27.86 -20.65
N GLY A 134 -2.18 26.59 -20.92
CA GLY A 134 -1.53 25.82 -21.97
C GLY A 134 -0.14 25.26 -21.63
N ASN A 135 0.38 25.53 -20.42
CA ASN A 135 1.64 24.95 -19.95
C ASN A 135 1.46 23.49 -19.50
N VAL A 136 2.59 22.80 -19.45
CA VAL A 136 2.71 21.45 -18.89
C VAL A 136 3.75 21.48 -17.78
N ASP A 137 3.30 21.22 -16.57
CA ASP A 137 4.14 21.14 -15.37
C ASP A 137 4.36 19.67 -15.01
N GLU A 138 5.53 19.33 -14.46
CA GLU A 138 5.86 17.93 -14.21
C GLU A 138 6.57 17.69 -12.88
N ALA A 139 6.36 16.49 -12.35
CA ALA A 139 7.11 15.96 -11.22
C ALA A 139 7.53 14.52 -11.51
N THR A 140 8.78 14.20 -11.18
CA THR A 140 9.34 12.86 -11.34
C THR A 140 9.76 12.28 -9.99
N LYS A 141 9.36 11.05 -9.70
CA LYS A 141 9.83 10.28 -8.53
C LYS A 141 10.07 8.82 -8.89
N THR A 142 11.12 8.24 -8.34
CA THR A 142 11.37 6.80 -8.43
C THR A 142 10.90 6.12 -7.16
N LEU A 143 10.03 5.11 -7.29
CA LEU A 143 9.34 4.47 -6.17
C LEU A 143 9.44 2.93 -6.26
N PRO A 144 9.48 2.21 -5.13
CA PRO A 144 9.47 0.73 -5.06
C PRO A 144 8.09 0.12 -5.38
N LEU A 145 7.39 0.73 -6.33
CA LEU A 145 5.99 0.48 -6.61
C LEU A 145 5.82 0.32 -8.10
N CYS A 146 6.11 -0.85 -8.66
CA CYS A 146 5.79 -1.17 -10.05
C CYS A 146 4.42 -1.87 -10.10
N GLY A 147 3.49 -1.35 -10.90
CA GLY A 147 2.13 -1.87 -10.97
C GLY A 147 1.23 -1.12 -11.95
N SER A 148 -0.07 -1.43 -11.94
CA SER A 148 -1.04 -0.77 -12.83
C SER A 148 -1.69 0.42 -12.14
N LEU A 149 -1.72 1.57 -12.81
CA LEU A 149 -2.38 2.78 -12.31
C LEU A 149 -3.90 2.66 -12.43
N ARG A 150 -4.63 2.92 -11.34
CA ARG A 150 -6.11 2.85 -11.29
C ARG A 150 -6.79 4.12 -10.79
N GLN A 151 -6.09 4.96 -10.04
CA GLN A 151 -6.71 6.10 -9.37
C GLN A 151 -5.81 7.32 -9.37
N ILE A 152 -6.40 8.50 -9.60
CA ILE A 152 -5.73 9.78 -9.40
C ILE A 152 -6.59 10.66 -8.50
N GLU A 153 -6.00 11.21 -7.44
CA GLU A 153 -6.65 12.12 -6.48
C GLU A 153 -5.83 13.42 -6.40
N ILE A 154 -6.45 14.55 -6.74
CA ILE A 154 -5.78 15.87 -6.74
C ILE A 154 -6.21 16.65 -5.51
N HIS A 155 -5.25 17.18 -4.74
CA HIS A 155 -5.50 18.05 -3.58
C HIS A 155 -5.02 19.48 -3.90
N LEU A 156 -5.82 20.48 -3.54
CA LEU A 156 -5.55 21.91 -3.76
C LEU A 156 -5.58 22.66 -2.43
N ARG A 157 -4.68 23.64 -2.22
CA ARG A 157 -4.68 24.52 -1.03
C ARG A 157 -4.31 25.96 -1.40
N HIS A 158 -5.32 26.84 -1.30
CA HIS A 158 -5.24 28.28 -1.61
C HIS A 158 -5.18 29.12 -0.33
N ASP A 159 -4.07 29.83 -0.09
CA ASP A 159 -3.92 30.84 0.97
C ASP A 159 -3.97 32.24 0.36
N LYS A 160 -5.18 32.78 0.15
CA LYS A 160 -5.39 34.20 -0.19
C LYS A 160 -6.68 34.70 0.46
N THR A 161 -6.55 35.77 1.24
CA THR A 161 -7.55 36.29 2.19
C THR A 161 -8.49 37.37 1.61
N ASN A 162 -8.57 37.57 0.29
CA ASN A 162 -9.46 38.59 -0.31
C ASN A 162 -10.20 38.08 -1.57
N TYR A 163 -11.50 37.85 -1.39
CA TYR A 163 -12.46 37.21 -2.30
C TYR A 163 -13.01 38.15 -3.37
N LEU A 164 -12.25 38.45 -4.43
CA LEU A 164 -12.82 39.25 -5.53
C LEU A 164 -12.73 38.64 -6.94
N ASN A 165 -12.08 37.49 -7.14
CA ASN A 165 -12.14 36.77 -8.43
C ASN A 165 -11.88 35.26 -8.25
N ILE A 166 -12.92 34.45 -8.46
CA ILE A 166 -12.86 32.97 -8.52
C ILE A 166 -12.50 32.60 -9.96
N ASN A 167 -11.21 32.37 -10.27
CA ASN A 167 -10.82 31.78 -11.56
C ASN A 167 -9.87 30.62 -11.28
N ASP A 168 -10.31 29.45 -11.70
CA ASP A 168 -10.47 28.31 -10.79
C ASP A 168 -9.59 27.12 -11.24
N TRP A 169 -8.62 27.38 -12.11
CA TRP A 169 -7.81 26.38 -12.83
C TRP A 169 -8.64 25.44 -13.71
N LYS A 170 -8.40 25.47 -15.02
CA LYS A 170 -9.01 24.50 -15.95
C LYS A 170 -7.98 23.46 -16.34
N LEU A 171 -8.03 22.31 -15.68
CA LEU A 171 -7.17 21.17 -16.01
C LEU A 171 -7.65 20.47 -17.29
N ARG A 172 -6.76 20.30 -18.26
CA ARG A 172 -7.06 19.56 -19.49
C ARG A 172 -6.92 18.06 -19.24
N GLN A 173 -5.71 17.64 -18.88
CA GLN A 173 -5.36 16.24 -18.69
C GLN A 173 -4.19 16.10 -17.72
N VAL A 174 -4.08 14.90 -17.15
CA VAL A 174 -2.86 14.43 -16.48
C VAL A 174 -2.34 13.25 -17.26
N ALA A 175 -1.06 13.29 -17.62
CA ALA A 175 -0.36 12.15 -18.19
C ALA A 175 0.60 11.58 -17.14
N VAL A 176 0.63 10.26 -16.99
CA VAL A 176 1.56 9.57 -16.11
C VAL A 176 2.40 8.64 -16.96
N ILE A 177 3.70 8.85 -16.95
CA ILE A 177 4.69 8.01 -17.61
C ILE A 177 5.32 7.14 -16.53
N VAL A 178 5.30 5.83 -16.73
CA VAL A 178 5.88 4.84 -15.82
C VAL A 178 6.99 4.12 -16.57
N ASP A 179 8.22 4.27 -16.11
CA ASP A 179 9.40 3.59 -16.62
C ASP A 179 9.87 2.56 -15.59
N ASP A 180 9.80 1.28 -15.94
CA ASP A 180 10.24 0.16 -15.10
C ASP A 180 11.66 -0.35 -15.48
N ASN A 181 12.38 0.43 -16.29
CA ASN A 181 13.67 0.17 -16.95
C ASN A 181 13.63 -0.91 -18.05
N ILE A 182 12.45 -1.43 -18.39
CA ILE A 182 12.26 -2.41 -19.46
C ILE A 182 11.25 -1.88 -20.47
N ILE A 183 10.12 -1.37 -19.98
CA ILE A 183 9.01 -0.83 -20.75
C ILE A 183 8.60 0.52 -20.17
N ILE A 184 8.35 1.47 -21.07
CA ILE A 184 7.72 2.73 -20.73
C ILE A 184 6.22 2.64 -21.02
N LYS A 185 5.39 2.84 -20.00
CA LYS A 185 3.92 2.89 -20.13
C LYS A 185 3.44 4.31 -19.95
N LYS A 186 2.52 4.76 -20.81
CA LYS A 186 1.92 6.09 -20.72
C LYS A 186 0.43 5.98 -20.46
N TYR A 187 -0.02 6.59 -19.38
CA TYR A 187 -1.42 6.69 -19.01
C TYR A 187 -1.88 8.13 -19.16
N VAL A 188 -3.08 8.35 -19.68
CA VAL A 188 -3.65 9.69 -19.82
C VAL A 188 -5.06 9.73 -19.25
N CYS A 189 -5.34 10.74 -18.45
CA CYS A 189 -6.60 10.94 -17.76
C CYS A 189 -7.13 12.33 -18.14
N TYR A 190 -8.19 12.35 -18.94
CA TYR A 190 -8.81 13.60 -19.41
C TYR A 190 -9.77 14.14 -18.35
N PHE A 191 -9.59 15.41 -17.99
CA PHE A 191 -10.44 16.11 -17.03
C PHE A 191 -11.33 17.12 -17.73
N ASN A 192 -10.74 18.03 -18.52
CA ASN A 192 -11.40 19.12 -19.25
C ASN A 192 -12.43 19.90 -18.41
N THR A 193 -12.18 20.07 -17.12
CA THR A 193 -13.10 20.71 -16.17
C THR A 193 -12.36 21.78 -15.37
N TRP A 194 -13.10 22.80 -14.96
CA TRP A 194 -12.67 23.75 -13.94
C TRP A 194 -12.60 23.03 -12.59
N PHE A 195 -11.65 23.40 -11.75
CA PHE A 195 -11.54 23.00 -10.36
C PHE A 195 -11.89 24.20 -9.48
N SER A 196 -12.02 24.05 -8.17
CA SER A 196 -12.16 25.17 -7.24
C SER A 196 -11.26 24.92 -6.03
N PRO A 197 -10.94 25.93 -5.20
CA PRO A 197 -10.22 25.71 -3.96
C PRO A 197 -10.91 24.64 -3.10
N GLY A 198 -10.16 23.60 -2.71
CA GLY A 198 -10.68 22.46 -1.94
C GLY A 198 -11.40 21.38 -2.76
N ASP A 199 -11.46 21.48 -4.09
CA ASP A 199 -12.01 20.42 -4.94
C ASP A 199 -11.14 19.16 -4.91
N TYR A 200 -11.82 18.02 -4.89
CA TYR A 200 -11.23 16.70 -5.10
C TYR A 200 -11.90 16.04 -6.30
N LYS A 201 -11.13 15.71 -7.35
CA LYS A 201 -11.67 14.99 -8.52
C LYS A 201 -10.93 13.71 -8.78
N TYR A 202 -11.71 12.69 -9.10
CA TYR A 202 -11.26 11.37 -9.52
C TYR A 202 -11.47 11.18 -11.02
N ARG A 203 -10.44 10.67 -11.71
CA ARG A 203 -10.55 10.16 -13.08
C ARG A 203 -9.77 8.87 -13.22
N ALA A 204 -10.36 7.92 -13.96
CA ALA A 204 -9.64 6.77 -14.47
C ALA A 204 -8.80 7.19 -15.69
N CYS A 205 -7.62 6.59 -15.81
CA CYS A 205 -6.69 6.88 -16.90
C CYS A 205 -6.74 5.76 -17.93
N SER A 206 -6.60 6.11 -19.19
CA SER A 206 -6.46 5.16 -20.30
C SER A 206 -4.98 4.94 -20.60
N LEU A 207 -4.58 3.68 -20.82
CA LEU A 207 -3.26 3.35 -21.34
C LEU A 207 -3.21 3.73 -22.84
N LEU A 208 -2.12 4.37 -23.26
CA LEU A 208 -1.82 4.72 -24.66
C LEU A 208 -0.71 3.85 -25.23
#